data_AF-A0A3E2N698-F1
#
_entry.id   AF-A0A3E2N698-F1
#
_cell.length_a   1.000
_cell.length_b   1.000
_cell.length_c   1.000
_cell.angle_alpha   90.00
_cell.angle_beta   90.00
_cell.angle_gamma   90.00
#
_symmetry.space_group_name_H-M   'P 1'
#
loop_
_entity.id
_entity.type
_entity.pdbx_description
1 polymer ?
#
loop_
_entity_poly.entity_id
_entity_poly.type
_entity_poly.pdbx_seq_one_letter_code
_entity_poly.pdbx_strand_id
1 'polypeptide(L)'
;MANYLSVYGIISSVSPFYTSVSGSSCSLLLSVNAQNLGQINFVVTPQTFVLEQHTFRPGERIIGVYDTNVPVPLIYPPQYLAVVMAQNSDGYEAALDYFDEDLSNAAQTIKLNIPADGSTQVVLANGQNYLFSPGEHYLFILYMSASDHIPAEITPSKIIVFCSDNE
;
A
#
# COMPACT_ATOMS: atom_id res chain seq x y z
N MET A 1 -5.51 -4.26 -16.30
CA MET A 1 -5.52 -4.44 -14.83
C MET A 1 -4.41 -3.59 -14.27
N ALA A 2 -4.67 -2.88 -13.17
CA ALA A 2 -3.63 -2.19 -12.41
C ALA A 2 -2.63 -3.21 -11.87
N ASN A 3 -1.35 -2.84 -11.75
CA ASN A 3 -0.30 -3.71 -11.24
C ASN A 3 0.44 -2.96 -10.14
N TYR A 4 0.28 -3.38 -8.90
CA TYR A 4 0.81 -2.64 -7.76
C TYR A 4 2.12 -3.24 -7.27
N LEU A 5 3.06 -2.37 -6.92
CA LEU A 5 4.34 -2.78 -6.35
C LEU A 5 4.60 -2.06 -5.03
N SER A 6 4.94 -2.84 -4.00
CA SER A 6 5.32 -2.35 -2.68
C SER A 6 6.80 -1.99 -2.64
N VAL A 7 7.11 -0.83 -2.09
CA VAL A 7 8.47 -0.32 -1.87
C VAL A 7 8.67 -0.04 -0.40
N TYR A 8 9.83 -0.44 0.10
CA TYR A 8 10.22 -0.27 1.49
C TYR A 8 11.38 0.70 1.58
N GLY A 9 11.36 1.58 2.57
CA GLY A 9 12.43 2.56 2.73
C GLY A 9 12.30 3.42 3.97
N ILE A 10 13.18 4.41 4.07
CA ILE A 10 13.21 5.40 5.15
C ILE A 10 12.95 6.78 4.57
N ILE A 11 12.05 7.53 5.20
CA ILE A 11 11.76 8.91 4.79
C ILE A 11 12.97 9.78 5.10
N SER A 12 13.46 10.49 4.08
CA SER A 12 14.54 11.48 4.19
C SER A 12 13.99 12.89 4.42
N SER A 13 12.90 13.24 3.76
CA SER A 13 12.25 14.54 3.90
C SER A 13 10.78 14.48 3.51
N VAL A 14 10.02 15.44 4.04
CA VAL A 14 8.62 15.70 3.68
C VAL A 14 8.54 17.16 3.28
N SER A 15 8.10 17.43 2.05
CA SER A 15 8.00 18.80 1.51
C SER A 15 6.69 19.00 0.75
N PRO A 16 6.18 20.24 0.62
CA PRO A 16 5.03 20.50 -0.24
C PRO A 16 5.31 20.13 -1.69
N PHE A 17 4.32 19.55 -2.38
CA PHE A 17 4.40 19.26 -3.82
C PHE A 17 3.63 20.31 -4.62
N TYR A 18 4.32 21.33 -5.13
CA TYR A 18 3.68 22.43 -5.85
C TYR A 18 3.24 22.01 -7.26
N THR A 19 1.94 21.84 -7.47
CA THR A 19 1.34 21.53 -8.78
C THR A 19 0.81 22.75 -9.53
N SER A 20 0.72 23.90 -8.85
CA SER A 20 0.17 25.13 -9.40
C SER A 20 1.03 26.34 -9.06
N VAL A 21 0.93 27.37 -9.90
CA VAL A 21 1.64 28.65 -9.76
C VAL A 21 1.11 29.46 -8.56
N SER A 22 -0.09 29.15 -8.06
CA SER A 22 -0.77 29.86 -6.97
C SER A 22 -0.33 29.45 -5.56
N GLY A 23 0.69 28.60 -5.41
CA GLY A 23 1.40 28.39 -4.13
C GLY A 23 0.70 27.49 -3.11
N SER A 24 -0.47 26.92 -3.42
CA SER A 24 -1.16 25.92 -2.58
C SER A 24 -1.50 24.66 -3.36
N SER A 25 -1.22 23.51 -2.77
CA SER A 25 -1.59 22.18 -3.27
C SER A 25 -1.91 21.27 -2.09
N CYS A 26 -2.88 20.37 -2.25
CA CYS A 26 -3.21 19.36 -1.25
C CYS A 26 -2.34 18.11 -1.44
N SER A 27 -1.05 18.30 -1.75
CA SER A 27 -0.15 17.21 -2.09
C SER A 27 1.22 17.40 -1.45
N LEU A 28 1.79 16.30 -1.01
CA LEU A 28 3.10 16.25 -0.38
C LEU A 28 4.04 15.41 -1.22
N LEU A 29 5.32 15.78 -1.18
CA LEU A 29 6.41 15.01 -1.72
C LEU A 29 7.19 14.41 -0.56
N LEU A 30 7.20 13.08 -0.49
CA LEU A 30 7.97 12.31 0.50
C LEU A 30 9.19 11.75 -0.21
N SER A 31 10.38 12.27 0.12
CA SER A 31 11.62 11.68 -0.37
C SER A 31 11.98 10.48 0.49
N VAL A 32 12.20 9.34 -0.15
CA VAL A 32 12.42 8.05 0.51
C VAL A 32 13.72 7.44 -0.03
N ASN A 33 14.56 6.97 0.89
CA ASN A 33 15.65 6.07 0.55
C ASN A 33 15.10 4.64 0.56
N ALA A 34 14.72 4.17 -0.63
CA ALA A 34 14.18 2.84 -0.84
C ALA A 34 15.31 1.79 -0.86
N GLN A 35 15.05 0.62 -0.29
CA GLN A 35 16.04 -0.45 -0.17
C GLN A 35 16.54 -0.95 -1.52
N ASN A 36 15.66 -1.06 -2.52
CA ASN A 36 15.96 -1.66 -3.83
C ASN A 36 16.07 -0.64 -4.98
N LEU A 37 15.58 0.59 -4.79
CA LEU A 37 15.47 1.60 -5.85
C LEU A 37 16.37 2.83 -5.60
N GLY A 38 17.06 2.88 -4.46
CA GLY A 38 17.82 4.06 -4.05
C GLY A 38 16.89 5.21 -3.66
N GLN A 39 17.28 6.44 -3.96
CA GLN A 39 16.48 7.61 -3.61
C GLN A 39 15.31 7.75 -4.60
N ILE A 40 14.08 7.81 -4.07
CA ILE A 40 12.85 8.02 -4.82
C ILE A 40 11.98 9.08 -4.15
N ASN A 41 10.98 9.59 -4.84
CA ASN A 41 9.96 10.45 -4.27
C ASN A 41 8.58 9.83 -4.41
N PHE A 42 7.80 9.80 -3.33
CA PHE A 42 6.38 9.53 -3.37
C PHE A 42 5.60 10.84 -3.42
N VAL A 43 4.71 10.96 -4.39
CA VAL A 43 3.70 12.02 -4.46
C VAL A 43 2.47 11.52 -3.72
N VAL A 44 2.20 12.11 -2.56
CA VAL A 44 1.02 11.83 -1.73
C VAL A 44 -0.06 12.84 -2.07
N THR A 45 -1.22 12.36 -2.48
CA THR A 45 -2.37 13.17 -2.91
C THR A 45 -3.59 12.91 -2.03
N PRO A 46 -4.69 13.68 -2.16
CA PRO A 46 -5.90 13.41 -1.39
C PRO A 46 -6.54 12.05 -1.68
N GLN A 47 -6.16 11.39 -2.79
CA GLN A 47 -6.62 10.05 -3.16
C GLN A 47 -5.72 8.93 -2.63
N THR A 48 -4.53 9.26 -2.12
CA THR A 48 -3.62 8.27 -1.53
C THR A 48 -4.22 7.75 -0.23
N PHE A 49 -4.41 6.44 -0.13
CA PHE A 49 -4.82 5.82 1.13
C PHE A 49 -3.62 5.78 2.09
N VAL A 50 -3.77 6.41 3.26
CA VAL A 50 -2.77 6.37 4.32
C VAL A 50 -3.29 5.52 5.46
N LEU A 51 -2.59 4.41 5.74
CA LEU A 51 -2.98 3.50 6.80
C LEU A 51 -3.04 4.24 8.14
N GLU A 52 -4.16 4.07 8.86
CA GLU A 52 -4.43 4.70 10.17
C GLU A 52 -4.32 6.23 10.17
N GLN A 53 -4.44 6.86 8.99
CA GLN A 53 -4.29 8.31 8.83
C GLN A 53 -2.96 8.83 9.41
N HIS A 54 -1.92 7.99 9.37
CA HIS A 54 -0.62 8.29 9.96
C HIS A 54 0.02 9.53 9.35
N THR A 55 0.61 10.38 10.20
CA THR A 55 1.36 11.57 9.75
C THR A 55 2.84 11.25 9.69
N PHE A 56 3.34 11.03 8.48
CA PHE A 56 4.73 10.65 8.21
C PHE A 56 5.77 11.71 8.59
N ARG A 57 6.92 11.26 9.09
CA ARG A 57 8.05 12.11 9.48
C ARG A 57 9.39 11.61 8.94
N PRO A 58 10.39 12.50 8.74
CA PRO A 58 11.75 12.08 8.43
C PRO A 58 12.32 11.10 9.46
N GLY A 59 13.00 10.06 8.98
CA GLY A 59 13.57 8.97 9.79
C GLY A 59 12.65 7.76 9.97
N GLU A 60 11.36 7.85 9.60
CA GLU A 60 10.43 6.73 9.72
C GLU A 60 10.62 5.71 8.59
N ARG A 61 10.46 4.43 8.94
CA ARG A 61 10.35 3.33 7.97
C ARG A 61 8.94 3.28 7.43
N ILE A 62 8.80 3.11 6.13
CA ILE A 62 7.51 3.09 5.45
C ILE A 62 7.40 1.96 4.44
N ILE A 63 6.15 1.65 4.11
CA ILE A 63 5.72 0.90 2.94
C ILE A 63 4.99 1.90 2.04
N GLY A 64 5.42 2.03 0.79
CA GLY A 64 4.72 2.79 -0.24
C GLY A 64 4.35 1.87 -1.39
N VAL A 65 3.10 1.95 -1.84
CA VAL A 65 2.59 1.16 -2.98
C VAL A 65 2.25 2.11 -4.10
N TYR A 66 2.67 1.78 -5.32
CA TYR A 66 2.33 2.53 -6.53
C TYR A 66 1.87 1.60 -7.66
N ASP A 67 1.10 2.12 -8.61
CA ASP A 67 0.71 1.40 -9.83
C ASP A 67 1.82 1.53 -10.88
N THR A 68 2.38 0.39 -11.27
CA THR A 68 3.45 0.26 -12.26
C THR A 68 2.99 0.56 -13.70
N ASN A 69 1.68 0.57 -13.96
CA ASN A 69 1.15 0.91 -15.28
C ASN A 69 1.03 2.43 -15.48
N VAL A 70 1.14 3.24 -14.43
CA VAL A 70 1.10 4.69 -14.53
C VAL A 70 2.46 5.20 -15.00
N PRO A 71 2.53 6.00 -16.09
CA PRO A 71 3.80 6.53 -16.58
C PRO A 71 4.53 7.36 -15.53
N VAL A 72 5.81 7.02 -15.28
CA VAL A 72 6.68 7.74 -14.35
C VAL A 72 7.55 8.74 -15.13
N PRO A 73 7.63 10.03 -14.72
CA PRO A 73 8.49 11.01 -15.38
C PRO A 73 9.97 10.60 -15.33
N LEU A 74 10.70 10.79 -16.44
CA LEU A 74 12.14 10.51 -16.56
C LEU A 74 13.00 11.62 -15.93
N ILE A 75 12.87 11.80 -14.61
CA ILE A 75 13.62 12.77 -13.81
C ILE A 75 14.25 12.08 -12.59
N TYR A 76 15.27 12.69 -11.99
CA TYR A 76 15.92 12.17 -10.78
C TYR A 76 15.76 13.12 -9.58
N PRO A 77 15.36 12.63 -8.39
CA PRO A 77 14.88 11.27 -8.13
C PRO A 77 13.54 10.98 -8.84
N PRO A 78 13.27 9.73 -9.25
CA PRO A 78 12.00 9.36 -9.87
C PRO A 78 10.84 9.62 -8.91
N GLN A 79 9.69 10.03 -9.47
CA GLN A 79 8.49 10.40 -8.71
C GLN A 79 7.37 9.40 -8.97
N TYR A 80 6.95 8.68 -7.93
CA TYR A 80 5.87 7.69 -7.99
C TYR A 80 4.62 8.25 -7.32
N LEU A 81 3.47 8.12 -7.98
CA LEU A 81 2.18 8.43 -7.37
C LEU A 81 1.85 7.34 -6.35
N ALA A 82 1.75 7.71 -5.08
CA ALA A 82 1.42 6.77 -4.02
C ALA A 82 -0.08 6.42 -4.05
N VAL A 83 -0.37 5.12 -4.14
CA VAL A 83 -1.72 4.57 -4.02
C VAL A 83 -2.01 4.26 -2.55
N VAL A 84 -1.07 3.57 -1.90
CA VAL A 84 -1.12 3.27 -0.46
C VAL A 84 0.19 3.70 0.19
N MET A 85 0.11 4.27 1.38
CA MET A 85 1.25 4.53 2.26
C MET A 85 0.96 4.00 3.66
N ALA A 86 1.92 3.31 4.26
CA ALA A 86 1.83 2.80 5.63
C ALA A 86 3.16 2.99 6.36
N GLN A 87 3.11 3.19 7.69
CA GLN A 87 4.29 3.10 8.53
C GLN A 87 4.72 1.63 8.68
N ASN A 88 6.03 1.37 8.67
CA ASN A 88 6.59 0.03 8.83
C ASN A 88 7.55 -0.05 10.02
N SER A 89 7.03 0.10 11.24
CA SER A 89 7.85 -0.03 12.45
C SER A 89 8.31 -1.47 12.69
N ASP A 90 7.44 -2.45 12.37
CA ASP A 90 7.56 -3.82 12.87
C ASP A 90 8.11 -4.80 11.82
N GLY A 91 8.51 -4.30 10.65
CA GLY A 91 9.08 -5.13 9.58
C GLY A 91 8.04 -5.96 8.83
N TYR A 92 6.80 -5.45 8.74
CA TYR A 92 5.77 -6.05 7.90
C TYR A 92 6.13 -5.96 6.43
N GLU A 93 5.76 -6.99 5.70
CA GLU A 93 5.60 -6.97 4.26
C GLU A 93 4.18 -6.61 3.89
N ALA A 94 4.00 -6.13 2.66
CA ALA A 94 2.69 -5.76 2.16
C ALA A 94 2.50 -6.10 0.69
N ALA A 95 1.25 -6.37 0.34
CA ALA A 95 0.80 -6.46 -1.04
C ALA A 95 -0.53 -5.72 -1.20
N LEU A 96 -0.76 -5.16 -2.39
CA LEU A 96 -2.04 -4.65 -2.82
C LEU A 96 -2.41 -5.38 -4.10
N ASP A 97 -3.50 -6.12 -4.11
CA ASP A 97 -3.97 -6.82 -5.30
C ASP A 97 -5.48 -7.05 -5.22
N TYR A 98 -6.07 -7.48 -6.32
CA TYR A 98 -7.43 -7.98 -6.37
C TYR A 98 -7.44 -9.47 -6.00
N PHE A 99 -8.33 -9.84 -5.07
CA PHE A 99 -8.50 -11.21 -4.61
C PHE A 99 -9.90 -11.70 -4.97
N ASP A 100 -10.00 -12.92 -5.50
CA ASP A 100 -11.27 -13.57 -5.85
C ASP A 100 -12.03 -14.09 -4.61
N GLU A 101 -13.14 -14.80 -4.85
CA GLU A 101 -13.96 -15.43 -3.80
C GLU A 101 -13.19 -16.45 -2.94
N ASP A 102 -12.16 -17.07 -3.52
CA ASP A 102 -11.28 -18.05 -2.88
C ASP A 102 -10.04 -17.40 -2.23
N LEU A 103 -10.02 -16.06 -2.17
CA LEU A 103 -8.92 -15.24 -1.66
C LEU A 103 -7.59 -15.52 -2.37
N SER A 104 -7.65 -15.79 -3.67
CA SER A 104 -6.50 -15.93 -4.54
C SER A 104 -6.33 -14.66 -5.38
N ASN A 105 -5.09 -14.19 -5.53
CA ASN A 105 -4.85 -13.00 -6.32
C ASN A 105 -4.97 -13.29 -7.82
N ALA A 106 -5.16 -12.25 -8.65
CA ALA A 106 -5.36 -12.40 -10.10
C ALA A 106 -4.23 -13.17 -10.82
N ALA A 107 -2.99 -13.08 -10.32
CA ALA A 107 -1.84 -13.80 -10.86
C ALA A 107 -1.69 -15.24 -10.34
N GLN A 108 -2.55 -15.69 -9.42
CA GLN A 108 -2.49 -16.99 -8.74
C GLN A 108 -1.13 -17.25 -8.05
N THR A 109 -0.48 -16.19 -7.59
CA THR A 109 0.80 -16.24 -6.89
C THR A 109 0.65 -16.18 -5.38
N ILE A 110 -0.46 -15.64 -4.88
CA ILE A 110 -0.75 -15.44 -3.46
C ILE A 110 -2.14 -16.00 -3.17
N LYS A 111 -2.24 -16.76 -2.08
CA LYS A 111 -3.50 -17.19 -1.49
C LYS A 111 -3.56 -16.77 -0.02
N LEU A 112 -4.64 -16.09 0.38
CA LEU A 112 -4.81 -15.69 1.77
C LEU A 112 -5.46 -16.80 2.58
N ASN A 113 -4.94 -17.01 3.79
CA ASN A 113 -5.53 -17.87 4.80
C ASN A 113 -5.92 -17.01 6.00
N ILE A 114 -7.22 -16.76 6.16
CA ILE A 114 -7.78 -15.96 7.24
C ILE A 114 -8.26 -16.89 8.36
N PRO A 115 -7.53 -17.03 9.47
CA PRO A 115 -7.92 -17.89 10.57
C PRO A 115 -9.17 -17.37 11.29
N ALA A 116 -10.02 -18.30 11.71
CA ALA A 116 -11.26 -17.98 12.44
C ALA A 116 -11.04 -17.54 13.91
N ASP A 117 -9.79 -17.52 14.38
CA ASP A 117 -9.42 -17.14 15.75
C ASP A 117 -9.40 -15.62 15.99
N GLY A 118 -9.61 -14.83 14.93
CA GLY A 118 -9.64 -13.37 15.00
C GLY A 118 -8.24 -12.71 15.07
N SER A 119 -7.17 -13.46 14.77
CA SER A 119 -5.81 -12.92 14.71
C SER A 119 -5.59 -11.95 13.52
N THR A 120 -6.37 -12.09 12.45
CA THR A 120 -6.38 -11.16 11.32
C THR A 120 -7.38 -10.04 11.54
N GLN A 121 -6.91 -8.79 11.56
CA GLN A 121 -7.79 -7.62 11.61
C GLN A 121 -8.27 -7.25 10.20
N VAL A 122 -9.57 -7.33 9.93
CA VAL A 122 -10.16 -6.94 8.63
C VAL A 122 -10.93 -5.63 8.80
N VAL A 123 -10.51 -4.59 8.07
CA VAL A 123 -11.07 -3.24 8.16
C VAL A 123 -11.35 -2.65 6.79
N LEU A 124 -12.27 -1.70 6.73
CA LEU A 124 -12.50 -0.84 5.58
C LEU A 124 -11.44 0.26 5.50
N ALA A 125 -11.29 0.87 4.33
CA ALA A 125 -10.39 2.02 4.11
C ALA A 125 -10.70 3.24 5.01
N ASN A 126 -11.89 3.33 5.62
CA ASN A 126 -12.21 4.37 6.60
C ASN A 126 -11.89 3.96 8.06
N GLY A 127 -11.24 2.80 8.26
CA GLY A 127 -10.85 2.29 9.58
C GLY A 127 -11.95 1.56 10.36
N GLN A 128 -13.16 1.39 9.80
CA GLN A 128 -14.22 0.60 10.45
C GLN A 128 -13.99 -0.89 10.24
N ASN A 129 -14.45 -1.73 11.18
CA ASN A 129 -14.39 -3.18 11.02
C ASN A 129 -15.22 -3.63 9.82
N TYR A 130 -14.65 -4.51 9.00
CA TYR A 130 -15.38 -5.17 7.94
C TYR A 130 -15.92 -6.51 8.45
N LEU A 131 -17.20 -6.77 8.25
CA LEU A 131 -17.91 -7.91 8.85
C LEU A 131 -18.28 -9.01 7.84
N PHE A 132 -17.98 -8.81 6.57
CA PHE A 132 -18.25 -9.77 5.49
C PHE A 132 -16.96 -10.45 5.02
N SER A 133 -17.09 -11.39 4.08
CA SER A 133 -15.92 -12.01 3.44
C SER A 133 -15.17 -10.97 2.61
N PRO A 134 -13.85 -10.81 2.77
CA PRO A 134 -13.07 -9.83 2.01
C PRO A 134 -12.80 -10.23 0.56
N GLY A 135 -13.26 -11.40 0.11
CA GLY A 135 -13.11 -11.83 -1.28
C GLY A 135 -13.82 -10.91 -2.27
N GLU A 136 -13.45 -11.03 -3.54
CA GLU A 136 -13.96 -10.22 -4.66
C GLU A 136 -13.64 -8.71 -4.59
N HIS A 137 -12.61 -8.34 -3.83
CA HIS A 137 -12.21 -6.96 -3.59
C HIS A 137 -10.72 -6.72 -3.84
N TYR A 138 -10.34 -5.44 -4.00
CA TYR A 138 -8.95 -5.04 -3.81
C TYR A 138 -8.62 -5.04 -2.32
N LEU A 139 -7.56 -5.75 -1.96
CA LEU A 139 -7.10 -5.89 -0.59
C LEU A 139 -5.68 -5.36 -0.46
N PHE A 140 -5.47 -4.45 0.49
CA PHE A 140 -4.13 -4.16 1.00
C PHE A 140 -3.88 -5.02 2.25
N ILE A 141 -2.89 -5.91 2.17
CA ILE A 141 -2.57 -6.85 3.23
C ILE A 141 -1.24 -6.49 3.88
N LEU A 142 -1.16 -6.67 5.20
CA LEU A 142 0.08 -6.66 5.97
C LEU A 142 0.33 -8.04 6.56
N TYR A 143 1.54 -8.56 6.38
CA TYR A 143 1.94 -9.88 6.84
C TYR A 143 3.42 -9.92 7.24
N MET A 144 3.81 -10.90 8.06
CA MET A 144 5.21 -11.06 8.50
C MET A 144 5.93 -12.21 7.81
N SER A 145 5.19 -13.18 7.27
CA SER A 145 5.75 -14.37 6.63
C SER A 145 4.80 -14.93 5.58
N ALA A 146 5.37 -15.54 4.55
CA ALA A 146 4.67 -16.26 3.51
C ALA A 146 5.30 -17.67 3.36
N SER A 147 4.53 -18.64 2.88
CA SER A 147 5.09 -19.95 2.53
C SER A 147 5.98 -19.88 1.29
N ASP A 148 6.98 -20.75 1.18
CA ASP A 148 7.91 -20.81 0.03
C ASP A 148 7.35 -21.52 -1.23
N HIS A 149 6.05 -21.82 -1.26
CA HIS A 149 5.39 -22.53 -2.37
C HIS A 149 4.63 -21.54 -3.28
N ILE A 150 4.23 -21.99 -4.47
CA ILE A 150 3.37 -21.20 -5.37
C ILE A 150 2.04 -21.95 -5.56
N PRO A 151 0.88 -21.36 -5.25
CA PRO A 151 0.73 -20.01 -4.65
C PRO A 151 1.30 -19.95 -3.23
N ALA A 152 1.83 -18.78 -2.86
CA ALA A 152 2.28 -18.52 -1.50
C ALA A 152 1.06 -18.36 -0.59
N GLU A 153 0.96 -19.21 0.43
CA GLU A 153 -0.03 -19.09 1.48
C GLU A 153 0.42 -18.02 2.48
N ILE A 154 -0.43 -17.02 2.68
CA ILE A 154 -0.17 -15.89 3.57
C ILE A 154 -1.27 -15.80 4.61
N THR A 155 -0.89 -15.75 5.89
CA THR A 155 -1.78 -15.37 6.98
C THR A 155 -1.53 -13.91 7.33
N PRO A 156 -2.38 -12.97 6.86
CA PRO A 156 -2.19 -11.56 7.10
C PRO A 156 -2.52 -11.20 8.56
N SER A 157 -1.77 -10.26 9.11
CA SER A 157 -2.07 -9.65 10.40
C SER A 157 -3.16 -8.59 10.27
N LYS A 158 -3.21 -7.89 9.12
CA LYS A 158 -4.21 -6.86 8.84
C LYS A 158 -4.58 -6.87 7.35
N ILE A 159 -5.87 -6.70 7.06
CA ILE A 159 -6.44 -6.58 5.72
C ILE A 159 -7.26 -5.29 5.67
N ILE A 160 -7.00 -4.47 4.65
CA ILE A 160 -7.79 -3.29 4.33
C ILE A 160 -8.57 -3.61 3.06
N VAL A 161 -9.90 -3.58 3.16
CA VAL A 161 -10.82 -3.83 2.06
C VAL A 161 -11.17 -2.50 1.38
N PHE A 162 -10.96 -2.43 0.08
CA PHE A 162 -11.38 -1.31 -0.76
C PHE A 162 -12.67 -1.69 -1.50
N CYS A 163 -13.81 -1.22 -0.99
CA CYS A 163 -15.11 -1.35 -1.63
C CYS A 163 -15.29 -0.30 -2.73
N SER A 164 -16.04 -0.65 -3.78
CA SER A 164 -16.47 0.29 -4.82
C SER A 164 -17.91 0.73 -4.57
N ASP A 165 -18.24 1.98 -4.89
CA ASP A 165 -19.59 2.55 -4.68
C ASP A 165 -20.74 1.85 -5.45
N ASN A 166 -20.42 0.88 -6.32
CA ASN A 166 -21.37 0.19 -7.20
C ASN A 166 -21.51 -1.31 -6.90
N GLU A 167 -21.44 -1.70 -5.62
CA GLU A 167 -21.88 -3.04 -5.18
C GLU A 167 -23.41 -3.16 -5.10
#